data_AF-A0A1V2QQ08-F1
#
_entry.id   AF-A0A1V2QQ08-F1
#
_cell.length_a   1.000
_cell.length_b   1.000
_cell.length_c   1.000
_cell.angle_alpha   90.00
_cell.angle_beta   90.00
_cell.angle_gamma   90.00
#
_symmetry.space_group_name_H-M   'P 1'
#
loop_
_entity.id
_entity.type
_entity.pdbx_description
1 polymer ?
#
loop_
_entity_poly.entity_id
_entity_poly.type
_entity_poly.pdbx_seq_one_letter_code
_entity_poly.pdbx_strand_id
1 'polypeptide(L)'
;MSDGYRVDPDALTAFAGRLDEAADEARAAASTLEEPVGDLGPEGVTEAVEQLVAGWARTLRGVELDAVADELRSAGDTYRQADELRHD
;
A
#
# COMPACT_ATOMS: atom_id res chain seq x y z
N MET A 1 9.35 -32.85 17.35
CA MET A 1 8.59 -31.75 17.97
C MET A 1 8.61 -30.63 16.96
N SER A 2 7.48 -30.33 16.33
CA SER A 2 7.42 -29.25 15.34
C SER A 2 7.72 -27.96 16.08
N ASP A 3 8.87 -27.36 15.78
CA ASP A 3 9.18 -26.00 16.22
C ASP A 3 8.06 -25.14 15.63
N GLY A 4 7.11 -24.75 16.48
CA GLY A 4 5.87 -24.12 16.05
C GLY A 4 6.20 -22.81 15.36
N TYR A 5 5.49 -22.52 14.27
CA TYR A 5 5.62 -21.26 13.52
C TYR A 5 5.54 -20.07 14.49
N ARG A 6 6.68 -19.47 14.82
CA ARG A 6 6.76 -18.33 15.74
C ARG A 6 6.64 -17.07 14.89
N VAL A 7 5.51 -16.40 15.02
CA VAL A 7 5.31 -15.09 14.40
C VAL A 7 5.97 -14.04 15.27
N ASP A 8 6.71 -13.13 14.64
CA ASP A 8 7.32 -11.98 15.29
C ASP A 8 6.40 -10.75 15.09
N PRO A 9 5.70 -10.28 16.15
CA PRO A 9 4.80 -9.12 16.07
C PRO A 9 5.50 -7.82 15.69
N ASP A 10 6.79 -7.67 16.01
CA ASP A 10 7.56 -6.47 15.70
C ASP A 10 7.92 -6.45 14.22
N ALA A 11 8.21 -7.62 13.63
CA ALA A 11 8.39 -7.74 12.18
C ALA A 11 7.10 -7.42 11.40
N LEU A 12 5.92 -7.81 11.92
CA LEU A 12 4.63 -7.44 11.33
C LEU A 12 4.40 -5.93 11.38
N THR A 13 4.67 -5.30 12.52
CA THR A 13 4.58 -3.84 12.70
C THR A 13 5.51 -3.10 11.73
N ALA A 14 6.76 -3.55 11.61
CA ALA A 14 7.74 -2.95 10.70
C ALA A 14 7.33 -3.12 9.23
N PHE A 15 6.68 -4.23 8.87
CA PHE A 15 6.17 -4.41 7.52
C PHE A 15 4.94 -3.55 7.23
N ALA A 16 4.03 -3.40 8.19
CA ALA A 16 2.90 -2.48 8.08
C ALA A 16 3.38 -1.02 7.85
N GLY A 17 4.42 -0.58 8.56
CA GLY A 17 5.01 0.75 8.33
C GLY A 17 5.56 0.93 6.90
N ARG A 18 6.21 -0.09 6.34
CA ARG A 18 6.66 -0.05 4.93
C ARG A 18 5.51 -0.02 3.92
N LEU A 19 4.36 -0.61 4.27
CA LEU A 19 3.16 -0.52 3.43
C LEU A 19 2.55 0.87 3.46
N ASP A 20 2.54 1.56 4.60
CA ASP A 20 2.12 2.96 4.68
C ASP A 20 3.02 3.85 3.80
N GLU A 21 4.35 3.68 3.91
CA GLU A 21 5.31 4.42 3.08
C GLU A 21 5.05 4.19 1.58
N ALA A 22 4.82 2.93 1.18
CA ALA A 22 4.48 2.59 -0.19
C ALA A 22 3.11 3.15 -0.62
N ALA A 23 2.13 3.23 0.29
CA ALA A 23 0.83 3.84 0.03
C ALA A 23 0.97 5.35 -0.21
N ASP A 24 1.78 6.03 0.60
CA ASP A 24 2.09 7.45 0.44
C ASP A 24 2.79 7.72 -0.90
N GLU A 25 3.78 6.90 -1.26
CA GLU A 25 4.46 6.97 -2.56
C GLU A 25 3.47 6.74 -3.72
N ALA A 26 2.59 5.76 -3.63
CA ALA A 26 1.58 5.48 -4.66
C ALA A 26 0.59 6.64 -4.82
N ARG A 27 0.15 7.27 -3.72
CA ARG A 27 -0.73 8.45 -3.74
C ARG A 27 -0.01 9.67 -4.31
N ALA A 28 1.27 9.87 -3.99
CA ALA A 28 2.07 10.93 -4.57
C ALA A 28 2.22 10.75 -6.09
N ALA A 29 2.58 9.54 -6.54
CA ALA A 29 2.68 9.21 -7.96
C ALA A 29 1.35 9.40 -8.71
N ALA A 30 0.24 8.96 -8.13
CA ALA A 30 -1.09 9.18 -8.70
C ALA A 30 -1.43 10.68 -8.81
N SER A 31 -0.98 11.50 -7.86
CA SER A 31 -1.21 12.95 -7.88
C SER A 31 -0.37 13.64 -8.95
N THR A 32 0.89 13.23 -9.14
CA THR A 32 1.74 13.72 -10.23
C THR A 32 1.17 13.38 -11.60
N LEU A 33 0.57 12.20 -11.75
CA LEU A 33 -0.07 11.80 -13.01
C LEU A 33 -1.29 12.67 -13.33
N GLU A 34 -1.99 13.21 -12.35
CA GLU A 34 -3.17 14.07 -12.64
C GLU A 34 -2.81 15.50 -13.02
N GLU A 35 -1.53 15.86 -12.99
CA GLU A 35 -1.08 17.13 -13.52
C GLU A 35 -1.28 17.18 -15.05
N PRO A 36 -1.69 18.34 -15.59
CA PRO A 36 -1.92 18.49 -17.02
C PRO A 36 -0.63 18.25 -17.80
N VAL A 37 -0.68 17.31 -18.76
CA VAL A 37 0.48 16.85 -19.54
C VAL A 37 0.96 17.91 -20.55
N GLY A 38 0.15 18.95 -20.77
CA GLY A 38 0.39 20.00 -21.77
C GLY A 38 0.05 19.54 -23.19
N ASP A 39 0.32 20.41 -24.17
CA ASP A 39 0.10 20.09 -25.57
C ASP A 39 1.20 19.15 -26.08
N LEU A 40 0.82 17.92 -26.46
CA LEU A 40 1.71 16.89 -26.99
C LEU A 40 1.72 16.84 -28.52
N GLY A 41 1.04 17.78 -29.19
CA GLY A 41 1.08 17.94 -30.64
C GLY A 41 -0.27 17.62 -31.30
N PRO A 42 -0.33 16.72 -32.31
CA PRO A 42 -1.54 16.54 -33.11
C PRO A 42 -2.80 16.22 -32.30
N GLU A 43 -3.95 16.71 -32.78
CA GLU A 43 -5.26 16.39 -32.19
C GLU A 43 -5.42 14.88 -31.97
N GLY A 44 -5.81 14.50 -30.75
CA GLY A 44 -6.01 13.12 -30.33
C GLY A 44 -4.84 12.48 -29.58
N VAL A 45 -3.59 12.94 -29.75
CA VAL A 45 -2.44 12.42 -28.96
C VAL A 45 -2.55 12.85 -27.51
N THR A 46 -2.79 14.15 -27.28
CA THR A 46 -2.98 14.71 -25.93
C THR A 46 -4.13 14.00 -25.21
N GLU A 47 -5.28 13.85 -25.87
CA GLU A 47 -6.46 13.18 -25.29
C GLU A 47 -6.19 11.70 -24.95
N ALA A 48 -5.48 10.97 -25.82
CA ALA A 48 -5.13 9.58 -25.56
C ALA A 48 -4.18 9.44 -24.37
N VAL A 49 -3.22 10.36 -24.22
CA VAL A 49 -2.30 10.37 -23.09
C VAL A 49 -3.02 10.75 -21.80
N GLU A 50 -3.89 11.76 -21.83
CA GLU A 50 -4.72 12.14 -20.67
C GLU A 50 -5.58 10.96 -20.19
N GLN A 51 -6.20 10.21 -21.09
CA GLN A 51 -6.98 9.01 -20.74
C GLN A 51 -6.10 7.91 -20.15
N LEU A 52 -4.93 7.65 -20.73
CA LEU A 52 -3.99 6.65 -20.24
C LEU A 52 -3.52 6.98 -18.82
N VAL A 53 -3.11 8.22 -18.62
CA VAL A 53 -2.60 8.74 -17.35
C VAL A 53 -3.69 8.74 -16.27
N ALA A 54 -4.93 9.11 -16.61
CA ALA A 54 -6.07 8.99 -15.71
C ALA A 54 -6.35 7.53 -15.32
N GLY A 55 -6.20 6.59 -16.25
CA GLY A 55 -6.31 5.15 -15.98
C GLY A 55 -5.25 4.64 -15.02
N TRP A 56 -4.00 5.11 -15.16
CA TRP A 56 -2.90 4.79 -14.26
C TRP A 56 -3.11 5.38 -12.86
N ALA A 57 -3.48 6.66 -12.75
CA ALA A 57 -3.77 7.29 -11.48
C ALA A 57 -4.89 6.56 -10.71
N ARG A 58 -5.95 6.14 -11.42
CA ARG A 58 -7.02 5.32 -10.83
C ARG A 58 -6.51 3.96 -10.34
N THR A 59 -5.64 3.31 -11.10
CA THR A 59 -5.06 2.02 -10.74
C THR A 59 -4.22 2.12 -9.47
N LEU A 60 -3.36 3.14 -9.38
CA LEU A 60 -2.53 3.40 -8.20
C LEU A 60 -3.37 3.68 -6.94
N ARG A 61 -4.48 4.42 -7.08
CA ARG A 61 -5.41 4.66 -5.96
C ARG A 61 -6.22 3.45 -5.55
N GLY A 62 -6.39 2.49 -6.45
CA GLY A 62 -7.05 1.21 -6.15
C GLY A 62 -6.16 0.23 -5.40
N VAL A 63 -4.88 0.54 -5.17
CA VAL A 63 -4.00 -0.32 -4.37
C VAL A 63 -4.28 -0.05 -2.88
N GLU A 64 -4.97 -0.98 -2.24
CA GLU A 64 -5.42 -0.88 -0.84
C GLU A 64 -4.29 -1.21 0.18
N LEU A 65 -3.11 -0.61 0.01
CA LEU A 65 -1.94 -0.90 0.87
C LEU A 65 -2.18 -0.57 2.35
N ASP A 66 -2.93 0.50 2.63
CA ASP A 66 -3.29 0.87 4.02
C ASP A 66 -4.14 -0.20 4.70
N ALA A 67 -5.09 -0.78 3.96
CA ALA A 67 -5.96 -1.83 4.48
C ALA A 67 -5.13 -3.08 4.85
N VAL A 68 -4.16 -3.45 4.01
CA VAL A 68 -3.23 -4.54 4.30
C VAL A 68 -2.35 -4.20 5.50
N ALA A 69 -1.88 -2.96 5.64
CA ALA A 69 -1.11 -2.52 6.80
C ALA A 69 -1.92 -2.64 8.09
N ASP A 70 -3.20 -2.25 8.08
CA ASP A 70 -4.12 -2.38 9.21
C ASP A 70 -4.37 -3.84 9.61
N GLU A 71 -4.55 -4.72 8.63
CA GLU A 71 -4.69 -6.17 8.87
C GLU A 71 -3.43 -6.76 9.55
N LEU A 72 -2.24 -6.33 9.12
CA LEU A 72 -0.97 -6.78 9.71
C LEU A 72 -0.79 -6.30 11.15
N ARG A 73 -1.18 -5.06 11.45
CA ARG A 73 -1.20 -4.54 12.83
C ARG A 73 -2.15 -5.36 13.70
N SER A 74 -3.37 -5.61 13.21
CA SER A 74 -4.37 -6.42 13.92
C SER A 74 -3.88 -7.84 14.18
N ALA A 75 -3.21 -8.46 13.20
CA ALA A 75 -2.57 -9.76 13.38
C ALA A 75 -1.45 -9.71 14.42
N GLY A 76 -0.57 -8.69 14.37
CA GLY A 76 0.51 -8.48 15.35
C GLY A 76 -0.02 -8.34 16.78
N ASP A 77 -1.07 -7.56 16.98
CA ASP A 77 -1.73 -7.41 18.28
C ASP A 77 -2.32 -8.71 18.79
N THR A 78 -2.91 -9.51 17.90
CA THR A 78 -3.45 -10.84 18.23
C THR A 78 -2.34 -11.78 18.71
N TYR A 79 -1.19 -11.80 18.02
CA TYR A 79 -0.05 -12.63 18.43
C TYR A 79 0.56 -12.15 19.75
N ARG A 80 0.65 -10.85 19.98
CA ARG A 80 1.15 -10.29 21.26
C ARG A 80 0.26 -10.71 22.43
N GLN A 81 -1.06 -10.59 22.29
CA GLN A 81 -2.01 -11.05 23.32
C GLN A 81 -1.90 -12.56 23.59
N ALA A 82 -1.70 -13.37 22.55
CA ALA A 82 -1.54 -14.81 22.71
C ALA A 82 -0.23 -15.19 23.43
N ASP A 83 0.85 -14.46 23.19
CA ASP A 83 2.12 -14.66 23.89
C ASP A 83 2.02 -14.23 25.36
N GLU A 84 1.35 -13.10 25.67
CA GLU A 84 1.11 -12.66 27.05
C GLU A 84 0.33 -13.72 27.86
N LEU A 85 -0.75 -14.27 27.28
CA LEU A 85 -1.56 -15.34 27.92
C LEU A 85 -0.81 -16.67 28.11
N ARG A 86 0.29 -16.91 27.39
CA ARG A 86 1.14 -18.10 27.58
C ARG A 86 2.16 -17.95 28.70
N HIS A 87 2.41 -16.71 29.13
CA HIS A 87 3.42 -16.37 30.12
C HIS A 87 2.84 -16.13 31.53
N ASP A 88 1.50 -16.15 31.67
CA ASP A 88 0.75 -16.24 32.94
C ASP A 88 0.43 -17.69 33.34
#